data_AF-A0A3M2AYB5-F1
#
_entry.id   AF-A0A3M2AYB5-F1
#
_cell.length_a   1.000
_cell.length_b   1.000
_cell.length_c   1.000
_cell.angle_alpha   90.00
_cell.angle_beta   90.00
_cell.angle_gamma   90.00
#
_symmetry.space_group_name_H-M   'P 1'
#
loop_
_entity.id
_entity.type
_entity.pdbx_description
1 polymer ?
#
loop_
_entity_poly.entity_id
_entity_poly.type
_entity_poly.pdbx_seq_one_letter_code
_entity_poly.pdbx_strand_id
1 'polypeptide(L)' 'METQLADRYLRDNQQCQHGLYVVAWFRCDQWDEADSRSEKTPQMACEEVQRRLDTQARQFSEQKDLTLAAFVLNTALR' A
#
# COMPACT_ATOMS: atom_id res chain seq x y z
N MET A 1 3.79 -3.93 -3.67
CA MET A 1 2.82 -4.76 -4.42
C MET A 1 3.46 -5.63 -5.49
N GLU A 2 4.55 -5.20 -6.14
CA GLU A 2 5.21 -5.94 -7.24
C GLU A 2 5.55 -7.40 -6.90
N THR A 3 6.39 -7.63 -5.89
CA THR A 3 6.92 -8.97 -5.57
C THR A 3 5.90 -9.93 -4.98
N GLN A 4 4.92 -9.42 -4.21
CA GLN A 4 3.90 -10.25 -3.57
C GLN A 4 2.66 -10.44 -4.44
N LEU A 5 2.02 -9.36 -4.88
CA LEU A 5 0.72 -9.43 -5.54
C LEU A 5 0.87 -9.80 -7.00
N ALA A 6 1.69 -9.04 -7.75
CA ALA A 6 1.81 -9.23 -9.19
C ALA A 6 2.69 -10.44 -9.55
N ASP A 7 3.89 -10.55 -8.94
CA ASP A 7 4.88 -11.55 -9.35
C ASP A 7 4.72 -12.93 -8.70
N ARG A 8 3.87 -13.04 -7.68
CA ARG A 8 3.61 -14.31 -6.99
C ARG A 8 2.14 -14.67 -7.07
N TYR A 9 1.27 -13.94 -6.36
CA TYR A 9 -0.13 -14.33 -6.25
C TYR A 9 -0.88 -14.40 -7.58
N LEU A 10 -0.80 -13.37 -8.43
CA LEU A 10 -1.52 -13.34 -9.71
C LEU A 10 -0.83 -14.18 -10.78
N ARG A 11 0.51 -14.25 -10.77
CA ARG A 11 1.28 -15.12 -11.67
C ARG A 11 0.94 -16.59 -11.47
N ASP A 12 0.82 -17.02 -10.22
CA ASP A 12 0.49 -18.41 -9.88
C ASP A 12 -1.01 -18.70 -10.09
N ASN A 13 -1.86 -17.67 -10.18
CA ASN A 13 -3.30 -17.77 -10.42
C ASN A 13 -3.70 -17.15 -11.76
N GLN A 14 -3.31 -17.82 -12.85
CA GLN A 14 -3.47 -17.35 -14.24
C GLN A 14 -4.90 -17.05 -14.69
N GLN A 15 -5.92 -17.52 -13.95
CA GLN A 15 -7.33 -17.26 -14.23
C GLN A 15 -7.81 -15.89 -13.73
N CYS A 16 -7.08 -15.25 -12.81
CA CYS A 16 -7.47 -13.97 -12.23
C CYS A 16 -6.45 -12.89 -12.57
N GLN A 17 -6.90 -11.88 -13.33
CA GLN A 17 -6.09 -10.71 -13.69
C GLN A 17 -6.34 -9.49 -12.79
N HIS A 18 -7.19 -9.62 -11.77
CA HIS A 18 -7.57 -8.53 -10.89
C HIS A 18 -6.95 -8.70 -9.50
N GLY A 19 -6.33 -7.65 -8.95
CA GLY A 19 -5.68 -7.69 -7.65
C GLY A 19 -5.94 -6.44 -6.81
N LEU A 20 -6.14 -6.64 -5.51
CA LEU A 20 -6.25 -5.56 -4.53
C LEU A 20 -5.07 -5.62 -3.55
N TYR A 21 -4.32 -4.53 -3.43
CA TYR A 21 -3.24 -4.39 -2.47
C TYR A 21 -3.69 -3.52 -1.29
N VAL A 22 -3.91 -4.14 -0.13
CA VAL A 22 -4.37 -3.45 1.08
C VAL A 22 -3.19 -3.18 2.01
N VAL A 23 -3.07 -1.94 2.50
CA VAL A 23 -2.07 -1.52 3.49
C VAL A 23 -2.77 -0.84 4.65
N ALA A 24 -2.40 -1.19 5.88
CA ALA A 24 -2.85 -0.47 7.07
C ALA A 24 -1.87 0.67 7.42
N TRP A 25 -2.39 1.86 7.67
CA TRP A 25 -1.63 3.06 8.02
C TRP A 25 -1.93 3.48 9.47
N PHE A 26 -0.92 3.48 10.33
CA PHE A 26 -1.09 3.58 11.78
C PHE A 26 -0.61 4.89 12.40
N ARG A 27 0.13 5.75 11.67
CA ARG A 27 0.75 6.95 12.23
C ARG A 27 -0.33 7.90 12.77
N CYS A 28 -0.18 8.37 13.99
CA CYS A 28 -1.11 9.34 14.59
C CYS A 28 -0.45 10.16 15.69
N ASP A 29 -1.07 11.27 16.06
CA ASP A 29 -0.52 12.24 17.02
C ASP A 29 -0.55 11.72 18.47
N GLN A 30 -1.31 10.65 18.74
CA GLN A 30 -1.36 9.98 20.05
C GLN A 30 -0.17 9.05 20.30
N TRP A 31 0.77 8.93 19.34
CA TRP A 31 2.00 8.19 19.57
C TRP A 31 2.90 8.94 20.55
N ASP A 32 3.64 8.19 21.35
CA ASP A 32 4.60 8.78 22.29
C ASP A 32 5.76 9.44 21.51
N GLU A 33 5.90 10.75 21.65
CA GLU A 33 6.98 11.52 21.01
C GLU A 33 8.36 11.13 21.55
N ALA A 34 8.45 10.61 22.79
CA ALA A 34 9.71 10.10 23.34
C ALA A 34 10.12 8.75 22.74
N ASP A 35 9.22 8.07 22.01
CA ASP A 35 9.54 6.84 21.31
C ASP A 35 10.31 7.14 20.02
N SER A 36 11.60 6.80 19.99
CA SER A 36 12.48 6.96 18.81
C SER A 36 11.97 6.26 17.53
N ARG A 37 11.00 5.35 17.62
CA ARG A 37 10.36 4.72 16.45
C ARG A 37 9.44 5.70 15.72
N SER A 38 8.88 6.69 16.42
CA SER A 38 8.04 7.73 15.81
C SER A 38 8.84 8.54 14.78
N GLU A 39 10.07 8.95 15.13
CA GLU A 39 10.99 9.68 14.25
C GLU A 39 11.45 8.87 13.04
N LYS A 40 11.67 7.57 13.23
CA LYS A 40 12.10 6.64 12.16
C LYS A 40 10.97 6.25 11.21
N THR A 41 9.72 6.47 11.61
CA THR A 41 8.56 6.17 10.78
C THR A 41 8.47 7.22 9.66
N PRO A 42 8.16 6.82 8.41
CA PRO A 42 7.95 7.79 7.34
C PRO A 42 6.87 8.81 7.71
N GLN A 43 7.22 10.10 7.63
CA GLN A 43 6.35 11.22 7.99
C GLN A 43 5.36 11.57 6.86
N MET A 44 4.65 10.55 6.35
CA MET A 44 3.67 10.70 5.28
C MET A 44 2.25 10.72 5.85
N ALA A 45 1.37 11.52 5.24
CA ALA A 45 -0.06 11.48 5.51
C ALA A 45 -0.71 10.24 4.85
N CYS A 46 -1.83 9.77 5.40
CA CYS A 46 -2.55 8.61 4.87
C CYS A 46 -2.89 8.78 3.37
N GLU A 47 -3.34 9.98 2.99
CA GLU A 47 -3.72 10.33 1.61
C GLU A 47 -2.51 10.37 0.68
N GLU A 48 -1.34 10.75 1.20
CA GLU A 48 -0.11 10.72 0.43
C GLU A 48 0.30 9.27 0.10
N VAL A 49 0.20 8.37 1.09
CA VAL A 49 0.46 6.95 0.88
C VAL A 49 -0.52 6.36 -0.14
N GLN A 50 -1.81 6.70 -0.05
CA GLN A 50 -2.83 6.28 -1.02
C GLN A 50 -2.45 6.71 -2.44
N ARG A 51 -2.14 7.99 -2.67
CA ARG A 51 -1.75 8.50 -4.00
C ARG A 51 -0.51 7.80 -4.56
N ARG A 52 0.49 7.53 -3.72
CA ARG A 52 1.72 6.84 -4.14
C ARG A 52 1.42 5.40 -4.57
N LEU A 53 0.62 4.68 -3.79
CA LEU A 53 0.25 3.30 -4.12
C LEU A 53 -0.68 3.21 -5.32
N ASP A 54 -1.60 4.16 -5.51
CA ASP A 54 -2.44 4.23 -6.72
C ASP A 54 -1.60 4.43 -7.98
N THR A 55 -0.58 5.29 -7.90
CA THR A 55 0.35 5.52 -9.01
C THR A 55 1.10 4.24 -9.35
N GLN A 56 1.60 3.51 -8.34
CA GLN A 56 2.26 2.21 -8.55
C GLN A 56 1.31 1.16 -9.13
N ALA A 57 0.07 1.09 -8.65
CA ALA A 57 -0.92 0.14 -9.13
C ALA A 57 -1.22 0.36 -10.62
N ARG A 58 -1.37 1.62 -11.05
CA ARG A 58 -1.55 1.98 -12.48
C ARG A 58 -0.35 1.56 -13.32
N GLN A 59 0.87 1.90 -12.89
CA GLN A 59 2.09 1.55 -13.61
C GLN A 59 2.22 0.03 -13.80
N PHE A 60 1.98 -0.76 -12.76
CA PHE A 60 2.06 -2.22 -12.87
C PHE A 60 0.91 -2.83 -13.66
N SER A 61 -0.28 -2.24 -13.60
CA SER A 61 -1.42 -2.64 -14.43
C SER A 61 -1.07 -2.53 -15.91
N GLU A 62 -0.49 -1.39 -16.31
CA GLU A 62 -0.04 -1.14 -17.68
C GLU A 62 1.11 -2.05 -18.12
N GLN A 63 2.09 -2.28 -17.24
CA GLN A 63 3.29 -3.07 -17.58
C GLN A 63 3.03 -4.58 -17.68
N LYS A 64 2.09 -5.12 -16.90
CA LYS A 64 1.88 -6.56 -16.74
C LYS A 64 0.55 -7.06 -17.31
N ASP A 65 -0.23 -6.19 -17.95
CA ASP A 65 -1.58 -6.50 -18.44
C ASP A 65 -2.48 -7.07 -17.33
N LEU A 66 -2.45 -6.40 -16.17
CA LEU A 66 -3.23 -6.74 -14.98
C LEU A 66 -4.13 -5.56 -14.60
N THR A 67 -5.19 -5.81 -13.82
CA THR A 67 -5.98 -4.75 -13.19
C THR A 67 -5.68 -4.72 -11.69
N LEU A 68 -4.84 -3.77 -11.26
CA LEU A 68 -4.45 -3.63 -9.86
C LEU A 68 -5.06 -2.37 -9.25
N ALA A 69 -5.53 -2.50 -8.01
CA ALA A 69 -5.93 -1.39 -7.17
C ALA A 69 -5.18 -1.42 -5.84
N ALA A 70 -4.97 -0.25 -5.23
CA ALA A 70 -4.43 -0.14 -3.89
C ALA A 70 -5.45 0.51 -2.95
N PHE A 71 -5.46 0.07 -1.70
CA PHE A 71 -6.31 0.66 -0.67
C PHE A 71 -5.52 0.82 0.63
N VAL A 72 -5.48 2.04 1.14
CA VAL A 72 -4.89 2.37 2.42
C VAL A 72 -5.98 2.47 3.46
N LEU A 73 -6.00 1.50 4.37
CA LEU A 73 -6.87 1.53 5.54
C LEU A 73 -6.25 2.45 6.59
N ASN A 74 -6.94 3.55 6.92
CA ASN A 74 -6.54 4.39 8.04
C ASN A 74 -6.88 3.68 9.36
N THR A 75 -5.84 3.30 10.10
CA THR A 75 -5.90 2.63 11.40
C THR A 75 -5.29 3.49 12.51
N ALA A 76 -5.17 4.80 12.30
CA ALA A 76 -4.75 5.75 13.32
C ALA A 76 -5.68 5.73 14.53
N LEU A 77 -5.13 6.00 15.71
CA LEU A 77 -5.91 6.23 16.91
C LEU A 77 -6.73 7.53 16.75
N ARG A 78 -7.94 7.52 17.31
CA ARG A 78 -8.84 8.67 17.34
C ARG A 78 -8.61 9.51 18.58
#